data_AF-A0A9N8HS59-F1
#
_entry.id   AF-A0A9N8HS59-F1
#
_cell.length_a   1.000
_cell.length_b   1.000
_cell.length_c   1.000
_cell.angle_alpha   90.00
_cell.angle_beta   90.00
_cell.angle_gamma   90.00
#
_symmetry.space_group_name_H-M   'P 1'
#
loop_
_entity.id
_entity.type
_entity.pdbx_description
1 polymer ?
#
loop_
_entity_poly.entity_id
_entity_poly.type
_entity_poly.pdbx_seq_one_letter_code
_entity_poly.pdbx_strand_id
1 'polypeptide(L)'
;MVIDMVYTPMNVVELNSLAVLQMRQQQFGQALSTLQTAVVVLEEIYRTNMIGCHQPNKKRRRLSSGESVSSDTEDDAVGVVQSVQVLDEKAQAKLVSNSAVPNDDVLLFYDRAFTFQNFQNIDFELSENKSSLSGMILFNLGLVQHILAIKSGSSSHMFQALRFYRLAHVSLEQVKDVVSMEVHILLLMGLINNMGHIHACLFHREQTQSCIDWLRRAVISKQGAVLDVVDHDFFYSNLQSLPSDLYKFAPAA
;
A
#
# COMPACT_ATOMS: atom_id res chain seq x y z
N MET A 1 36.15 20.84 18.78
CA MET A 1 35.40 19.58 18.92
C MET A 1 34.37 19.57 17.79
N VAL A 2 34.68 18.91 16.67
CA VAL A 2 33.77 18.79 15.53
C VAL A 2 32.86 17.62 15.88
N ILE A 3 31.58 17.90 16.12
CA ILE A 3 30.57 16.84 16.24
C ILE A 3 30.33 16.40 14.80
N ASP A 4 30.96 15.31 14.38
CA ASP A 4 30.56 14.61 13.18
C ASP A 4 29.12 14.12 13.43
N MET A 5 28.15 14.92 12.97
CA MET A 5 26.77 14.48 12.81
C MET A 5 26.81 13.35 11.79
N VAL A 6 26.94 12.12 12.28
CA VAL A 6 26.71 10.92 11.49
C VAL A 6 25.24 10.95 11.12
N TYR A 7 24.96 11.47 9.93
CA TYR A 7 23.62 11.52 9.37
C TYR A 7 23.23 10.07 9.10
N THR A 8 22.50 9.45 10.03
CA THR A 8 21.90 8.14 9.80
C THR A 8 20.93 8.32 8.64
N PRO A 9 21.15 7.65 7.50
CA PRO A 9 20.24 7.76 6.37
C PRO A 9 18.84 7.35 6.84
N MET A 10 17.84 8.20 6.56
CA MET A 10 16.45 7.87 6.90
C MET A 10 16.10 6.51 6.33
N ASN A 11 15.44 5.68 7.14
CA ASN A 11 15.00 4.39 6.66
C ASN A 11 13.78 4.56 5.72
N VAL A 12 13.50 3.54 4.91
CA VAL A 12 12.41 3.56 3.92
C VAL A 12 11.03 3.80 4.57
N VAL A 13 10.81 3.29 5.78
CA VAL A 13 9.55 3.45 6.52
C VAL A 13 9.36 4.90 7.01
N GLU A 14 10.43 5.55 7.46
CA GLU A 14 10.44 6.97 7.84
C GLU A 14 10.14 7.85 6.64
N LEU A 15 10.74 7.56 5.48
CA LEU A 15 10.46 8.27 4.23
C LEU A 15 9.00 8.11 3.81
N ASN A 16 8.45 6.90 3.86
CA ASN A 16 7.02 6.69 3.56
C ASN A 16 6.12 7.47 4.52
N SER A 17 6.41 7.42 5.83
CA SER A 17 5.61 8.12 6.85
C SER A 17 5.68 9.65 6.69
N LEU A 18 6.87 10.18 6.37
CA LEU A 18 7.07 11.59 6.06
C LEU A 18 6.27 12.01 4.82
N ALA A 19 6.26 11.18 3.76
CA ALA A 19 5.48 11.46 2.57
C ALA A 19 3.98 11.49 2.86
N VAL A 20 3.46 10.56 3.67
CA VAL A 20 2.04 10.58 4.09
C VAL A 20 1.70 11.87 4.84
N LEU A 21 2.60 12.35 5.71
CA LEU A 21 2.43 13.63 6.40
C LEU A 21 2.40 14.81 5.40
N GLN A 22 3.30 14.82 4.41
CA GLN A 22 3.32 15.84 3.35
C GLN A 22 2.05 15.81 2.50
N MET A 23 1.50 14.63 2.19
CA MET A 23 0.23 14.49 1.47
C MET A 23 -0.93 15.13 2.25
N ARG A 24 -1.01 14.90 3.56
CA ARG A 24 -2.00 15.53 4.44
C ARG A 24 -1.88 17.06 4.46
N GLN A 25 -0.65 17.57 4.38
CA GLN A 25 -0.37 19.01 4.27
C GLN A 25 -0.56 19.57 2.85
N GLN A 26 -1.08 18.75 1.91
CA GLN A 26 -1.23 19.09 0.49
C GLN A 26 0.07 19.44 -0.23
N GLN A 27 1.22 19.02 0.30
CA GLN A 27 2.54 19.23 -0.30
C GLN A 27 2.87 18.09 -1.27
N PHE A 28 2.02 17.88 -2.28
CA PHE A 28 2.11 16.72 -3.19
C PHE A 28 3.43 16.63 -3.95
N GLY A 29 4.05 17.75 -4.31
CA GLY A 29 5.37 17.75 -4.95
C GLY A 29 6.48 17.23 -4.03
N GLN A 30 6.43 17.57 -2.74
CA GLN A 30 7.38 17.06 -1.75
C GLN A 30 7.13 15.58 -1.46
N ALA A 31 5.85 15.20 -1.26
CA ALA A 31 5.45 13.81 -1.06
C ALA A 31 5.92 12.91 -2.21
N LEU A 32 5.75 13.35 -3.45
CA LEU A 32 6.22 12.63 -4.63
C LEU A 32 7.74 12.43 -4.60
N SER A 33 8.51 13.49 -4.31
CA SER A 33 9.97 13.42 -4.22
C SER A 33 10.41 12.48 -3.09
N THR A 34 9.78 12.56 -1.91
CA THR A 34 10.12 11.74 -0.75
C THR A 34 9.82 10.26 -1.01
N LEU A 35 8.70 9.92 -1.64
CA LEU A 35 8.38 8.54 -2.03
C LEU A 35 9.32 8.00 -3.11
N GLN A 36 9.72 8.83 -4.08
CA GLN A 36 10.73 8.45 -5.08
C GLN A 36 12.08 8.13 -4.41
N THR A 37 12.49 8.93 -3.43
CA THR A 37 13.67 8.62 -2.61
C THR A 37 13.49 7.29 -1.85
N ALA A 38 12.31 7.03 -1.29
CA ALA A 38 12.02 5.77 -0.60
C ALA A 38 12.20 4.55 -1.52
N VAL A 39 11.75 4.62 -2.78
CA VAL A 39 11.95 3.56 -3.78
C VAL A 39 13.44 3.34 -4.07
N VAL A 40 14.21 4.41 -4.30
CA VAL A 40 15.66 4.30 -4.58
C VAL A 40 16.39 3.65 -3.40
N VAL A 41 16.09 4.05 -2.16
CA VAL A 41 16.69 3.46 -0.97
C VAL A 41 16.31 1.98 -0.84
N LEU A 42 15.05 1.63 -1.12
CA LEU A 42 14.58 0.25 -1.07
C LEU A 42 15.29 -0.64 -2.12
N GLU A 43 15.48 -0.15 -3.34
CA GLU A 43 16.23 -0.83 -4.39
C GLU A 43 17.71 -1.06 -4.01
N GLU A 44 18.35 -0.10 -3.34
CA GLU A 44 19.72 -0.24 -2.85
C GLU A 44 19.85 -1.32 -1.77
N ILE A 45 18.89 -1.37 -0.85
CA ILE A 45 18.80 -2.41 0.18
C ILE A 45 18.67 -3.79 -0.48
N TYR A 46 17.88 -3.91 -1.54
CA TYR A 46 17.76 -5.18 -2.28
C TYR A 46 19.06 -5.57 -2.97
N ARG A 47 19.76 -4.60 -3.58
CA ARG A 47 21.02 -4.87 -4.28
C ARG A 47 22.11 -5.35 -3.31
N THR A 48 22.21 -4.73 -2.14
CA THR A 48 23.24 -5.07 -1.15
C THR A 48 23.00 -6.45 -0.54
N ASN A 49 21.73 -6.79 -0.26
CA ASN A 49 21.36 -8.10 0.27
C ASN A 49 21.67 -9.26 -0.70
N MET A 50 21.56 -9.02 -2.02
CA MET A 50 21.89 -10.04 -3.03
C MET A 50 23.39 -10.35 -3.11
N ILE A 51 24.26 -9.37 -2.81
CA ILE A 51 25.72 -9.54 -2.86
C ILE A 51 26.24 -10.33 -1.65
N GLY A 52 25.60 -10.18 -0.48
CA GLY A 52 26.01 -10.86 0.76
C GLY A 52 25.94 -12.40 0.69
N CYS A 53 25.05 -12.95 -0.14
CA CYS A 53 24.81 -14.40 -0.24
C CYS A 53 25.84 -15.15 -1.11
N HIS A 54 26.82 -14.45 -1.70
CA HIS A 54 27.81 -15.03 -2.62
C HIS A 54 29.24 -15.04 -2.12
N GLN A 55 29.50 -14.89 -0.81
CA GLN A 55 30.83 -15.22 -0.29
C GLN A 55 31.00 -16.75 -0.23
N PRO A 56 31.86 -17.35 -1.10
CA PRO A 56 32.12 -18.77 -1.02
C PRO A 56 32.84 -19.05 0.31
N ASN A 57 32.20 -19.87 1.15
CA ASN A 57 32.79 -20.45 2.35
C ASN A 57 34.12 -21.15 2.03
N LYS A 58 35.23 -20.40 2.01
CA LYS A 58 36.57 -20.95 1.95
C LYS A 58 36.87 -21.59 3.31
N LYS A 59 36.50 -22.87 3.42
CA LYS A 59 37.10 -23.92 4.28
C LYS A 59 38.01 -23.37 5.39
N ARG A 60 37.45 -23.07 6.56
CA ARG A 60 38.20 -23.18 7.82
C ARG A 60 37.91 -24.56 8.41
N ARG A 61 38.61 -25.57 7.88
CA ARG A 61 38.80 -26.86 8.55
C ARG A 61 39.53 -26.57 9.87
N ARG A 62 38.83 -26.63 11.00
CA ARG A 62 39.42 -27.09 12.26
C ARG A 62 38.43 -28.01 12.95
N LEU A 63 38.81 -29.29 12.97
CA LEU A 63 38.32 -30.29 13.90
C LEU A 63 38.51 -29.78 15.33
N SER A 64 37.46 -29.83 16.14
CA SER A 64 37.56 -30.35 17.51
C SER A 64 36.17 -30.74 18.02
N SER A 65 36.13 -31.99 18.46
CA SER A 65 35.06 -32.75 19.09
C SER A 65 34.67 -32.25 20.48
N GLY A 66 33.41 -32.56 20.87
CA GLY A 66 32.89 -32.57 22.24
C GLY A 66 32.20 -31.26 22.64
N GLU A 67 31.03 -31.20 23.26
CA GLU A 67 30.18 -32.18 23.93
C GLU A 67 28.76 -31.58 24.08
N SER A 68 27.80 -32.46 24.34
CA SER A 68 26.36 -32.25 24.58
C SER A 68 26.00 -31.36 25.78
N VAL A 69 24.82 -30.73 25.77
CA VAL A 69 23.76 -30.83 26.83
C VAL A 69 22.50 -30.01 26.45
N SER A 70 21.36 -30.60 26.81
CA SER A 70 19.94 -30.24 26.70
C SER A 70 19.46 -29.01 27.49
N SER A 71 18.39 -28.32 27.04
CA SER A 71 17.00 -28.48 27.53
C SER A 71 16.09 -27.30 27.15
N ASP A 72 14.86 -27.62 26.74
CA ASP A 72 13.55 -27.03 27.04
C ASP A 72 13.45 -25.56 27.50
N THR A 73 12.64 -24.73 26.81
CA THR A 73 11.22 -24.42 27.14
C THR A 73 10.70 -23.22 26.34
N GLU A 74 9.48 -23.38 25.81
CA GLU A 74 8.34 -22.44 25.78
C GLU A 74 8.59 -20.91 25.80
N ASP A 75 8.10 -20.19 24.78
CA ASP A 75 7.08 -19.16 24.97
C ASP A 75 6.57 -18.60 23.62
N ASP A 76 5.35 -19.00 23.25
CA ASP A 76 4.59 -18.45 22.12
C ASP A 76 4.02 -17.07 22.52
N ALA A 77 4.82 -16.02 22.34
CA ALA A 77 4.34 -14.65 22.39
C ALA A 77 3.66 -14.27 21.07
N VAL A 78 2.39 -14.65 20.92
CA VAL A 78 1.52 -14.12 19.85
C VAL A 78 1.32 -12.63 20.08
N GLY A 79 2.02 -11.80 19.31
CA GLY A 79 1.92 -10.35 19.35
C GLY A 79 0.49 -9.89 19.06
N VAL A 80 -0.11 -9.20 20.04
CA VAL A 80 -1.41 -8.55 19.91
C VAL A 80 -1.30 -7.44 18.86
N VAL A 81 -2.02 -7.61 17.75
CA VAL A 81 -2.16 -6.62 16.68
C VAL A 81 -3.00 -5.46 17.20
N GLN A 82 -2.39 -4.29 17.36
CA GLN A 82 -3.08 -3.06 17.73
C GLN A 82 -3.61 -2.42 16.44
N SER A 83 -4.92 -2.19 16.42
CA SER A 83 -5.72 -1.63 15.32
C SER A 83 -5.08 -0.42 14.65
N VAL A 84 -5.23 -0.35 13.32
CA VAL A 84 -4.77 0.74 12.47
C VAL A 84 -5.28 2.08 13.00
N GLN A 85 -4.43 2.85 13.69
CA GLN A 85 -4.78 4.22 14.04
C GLN A 85 -4.75 5.09 12.78
N VAL A 86 -5.92 5.24 12.15
CA VAL A 86 -6.20 6.32 11.20
C VAL A 86 -6.05 7.63 11.98
N LEU A 87 -4.84 8.19 11.98
CA LEU A 87 -4.55 9.45 12.66
C LEU A 87 -5.34 10.59 11.99
N ASP A 88 -6.42 11.00 12.66
CA ASP A 88 -7.24 12.21 12.49
C ASP A 88 -8.30 12.23 11.36
N GLU A 89 -9.54 11.89 11.74
CA GLU A 89 -10.76 11.88 10.91
C GLU A 89 -11.22 13.28 10.46
N LYS A 90 -10.84 14.35 11.17
CA LYS A 90 -11.40 15.69 10.93
C LYS A 90 -10.81 16.41 9.72
N ALA A 91 -9.65 15.98 9.22
CA ALA A 91 -9.01 16.60 8.05
C ALA A 91 -9.54 16.05 6.71
N GLN A 92 -10.08 14.82 6.68
CA GLN A 92 -10.48 14.14 5.43
C GLN A 92 -11.85 14.60 4.90
N ALA A 93 -12.79 14.96 5.78
CA ALA A 93 -14.14 15.36 5.38
C ALA A 93 -14.21 16.65 4.53
N LYS A 94 -13.12 17.41 4.42
CA LYS A 94 -13.10 18.73 3.75
C LYS A 94 -12.67 18.68 2.27
N LEU A 95 -12.21 17.53 1.75
CA LEU A 95 -11.80 17.43 0.34
C LEU A 95 -12.94 17.05 -0.62
N VAL A 96 -14.03 16.48 -0.12
CA VAL A 96 -15.10 15.90 -0.95
C VAL A 96 -16.28 16.88 -1.20
N SER A 97 -16.41 17.98 -0.43
CA SER A 97 -17.67 18.74 -0.39
C SER A 97 -17.80 19.94 -1.35
N ASN A 98 -16.85 20.23 -2.25
CA ASN A 98 -16.83 21.52 -2.97
C ASN A 98 -17.07 21.47 -4.49
N SER A 99 -17.48 20.34 -5.07
CA SER A 99 -17.95 20.28 -6.47
C SER A 99 -19.44 20.02 -6.50
N ALA A 100 -20.25 21.07 -6.71
CA ALA A 100 -21.71 20.99 -6.81
C ALA A 100 -22.21 20.48 -8.19
N VAL A 101 -21.30 19.95 -9.03
CA VAL A 101 -21.71 19.17 -10.19
C VAL A 101 -21.94 17.75 -9.70
N PRO A 102 -23.12 17.15 -9.92
CA PRO A 102 -23.30 15.72 -9.71
C PRO A 102 -22.36 15.02 -10.68
N ASN A 103 -21.16 14.70 -10.22
CA ASN A 103 -20.25 13.84 -10.94
C ASN A 103 -20.93 12.47 -10.95
N ASP A 104 -21.29 12.00 -12.14
CA ASP A 104 -21.72 10.62 -12.40
C ASP A 104 -20.53 9.64 -12.26
N ASP A 105 -19.67 9.86 -11.25
CA ASP A 105 -18.52 9.02 -11.00
C ASP A 105 -19.02 7.67 -10.47
N VAL A 106 -18.80 6.64 -11.27
CA VAL A 106 -19.20 5.25 -10.99
C VAL A 106 -18.52 4.71 -9.73
N LEU A 107 -17.38 5.27 -9.32
CA LEU A 107 -16.69 4.87 -8.09
C LEU A 107 -16.23 6.13 -7.38
N LEU A 108 -16.30 6.13 -6.05
CA LEU A 108 -15.65 7.15 -5.24
C LEU A 108 -14.13 6.90 -5.19
N PHE A 109 -13.35 7.97 -5.28
CA PHE A 109 -11.91 7.94 -5.10
C PHE A 109 -11.54 7.64 -3.65
N TYR A 110 -10.63 6.69 -3.42
CA TYR A 110 -10.12 6.36 -2.09
C TYR A 110 -8.82 7.11 -1.82
N ASP A 111 -8.88 8.12 -0.96
CA ASP A 111 -7.83 9.13 -0.77
C ASP A 111 -6.90 8.86 0.44
N ARG A 112 -7.00 7.68 1.06
CA ARG A 112 -6.23 7.34 2.25
C ARG A 112 -4.89 6.72 1.90
N ALA A 113 -3.82 7.34 2.39
CA ALA A 113 -2.46 6.83 2.28
C ALA A 113 -2.11 5.88 3.43
N PHE A 114 -1.23 4.92 3.17
CA PHE A 114 -0.86 3.88 4.14
C PHE A 114 0.53 4.10 4.75
N THR A 115 0.68 3.72 6.01
CA THR A 115 1.95 3.73 6.74
C THR A 115 2.24 2.36 7.34
N PHE A 116 3.52 2.00 7.45
CA PHE A 116 3.93 0.82 8.21
C PHE A 116 3.85 1.09 9.70
N GLN A 117 3.10 0.26 10.41
CA GLN A 117 3.07 0.24 11.86
C GLN A 117 4.11 -0.77 12.37
N ASN A 118 4.68 -0.52 13.55
CA ASN A 118 5.63 -1.42 14.24
C ASN A 118 6.96 -1.67 13.51
N PHE A 119 7.63 -0.59 13.09
CA PHE A 119 8.96 -0.64 12.46
C PHE A 119 10.10 -1.16 13.36
N GLN A 120 9.88 -1.25 14.68
CA GLN A 120 10.95 -1.61 15.63
C GLN A 120 11.43 -3.06 15.50
N ASN A 121 10.62 -3.95 14.90
CA ASN A 121 10.93 -5.39 14.77
C ASN A 121 10.79 -5.93 13.34
N ILE A 122 10.77 -5.07 12.32
CA ILE A 122 10.66 -5.56 10.93
C ILE A 122 12.01 -6.13 10.52
N ASP A 123 12.06 -7.46 10.43
CA ASP A 123 13.16 -8.12 9.75
C ASP A 123 13.04 -7.84 8.24
N PHE A 124 13.85 -6.87 7.78
CA PHE A 124 13.97 -6.51 6.39
C PHE A 124 14.70 -7.59 5.58
N GLU A 125 15.20 -8.67 6.16
CA GLU A 125 15.74 -9.80 5.40
C GLU A 125 14.62 -10.65 4.82
N LEU A 126 13.47 -10.74 5.51
CA LEU A 126 12.30 -11.48 5.04
C LEU A 126 11.71 -10.87 3.77
N SER A 127 11.63 -11.68 2.70
CA SER A 127 11.16 -11.27 1.38
C SER A 127 9.72 -10.73 1.38
N GLU A 128 8.90 -11.15 2.33
CA GLU A 128 7.48 -10.76 2.41
C GLU A 128 7.32 -9.32 2.90
N ASN A 129 8.11 -8.92 3.90
CA ASN A 129 8.16 -7.55 4.40
C ASN A 129 8.63 -6.58 3.31
N LYS A 130 9.61 -7.02 2.51
CA LYS A 130 10.10 -6.28 1.33
C LYS A 130 8.99 -6.03 0.32
N SER A 131 8.29 -7.09 -0.08
CA SER A 131 7.21 -7.02 -1.08
C SER A 131 6.02 -6.19 -0.59
N SER A 132 5.64 -6.34 0.68
CA SER A 132 4.59 -5.53 1.31
C SER A 132 4.97 -4.04 1.36
N LEU A 133 6.20 -3.73 1.77
CA LEU A 133 6.71 -2.35 1.82
C LEU A 133 6.79 -1.70 0.44
N SER A 134 7.31 -2.44 -0.54
CA SER A 134 7.31 -2.02 -1.94
C SER A 134 5.90 -1.71 -2.42
N GLY A 135 4.96 -2.64 -2.18
CA GLY A 135 3.55 -2.47 -2.54
C GLY A 135 2.92 -1.21 -1.95
N MET A 136 3.18 -0.94 -0.67
CA MET A 136 2.65 0.24 0.02
C MET A 136 3.22 1.56 -0.52
N ILE A 137 4.54 1.64 -0.73
CA ILE A 137 5.19 2.84 -1.29
C ILE A 137 4.69 3.12 -2.70
N LEU A 138 4.58 2.07 -3.53
CA LEU A 138 4.06 2.17 -4.89
C LEU A 138 2.58 2.59 -4.89
N PHE A 139 1.77 2.08 -3.97
CA PHE A 139 0.39 2.55 -3.79
C PHE A 139 0.36 4.05 -3.46
N ASN A 140 1.15 4.51 -2.49
CA ASN A 140 1.19 5.92 -2.10
C ASN A 140 1.71 6.82 -3.24
N LEU A 141 2.66 6.36 -4.07
CA LEU A 141 3.08 7.05 -5.29
C LEU A 141 1.93 7.18 -6.28
N GLY A 142 1.19 6.08 -6.50
CA GLY A 142 -0.02 6.07 -7.31
C GLY A 142 -1.06 7.06 -6.81
N LEU A 143 -1.23 7.14 -5.48
CA LEU A 143 -2.17 8.02 -4.82
C LEU A 143 -1.84 9.49 -5.04
N VAL A 144 -0.58 9.90 -4.84
CA VAL A 144 -0.13 11.27 -5.11
C VAL A 144 -0.37 11.66 -6.57
N GLN A 145 -0.01 10.77 -7.50
CA GLN A 145 -0.23 11.00 -8.94
C GLN A 145 -1.72 11.11 -9.27
N HIS A 146 -2.57 10.29 -8.66
CA HIS A 146 -4.02 10.31 -8.88
C HIS A 146 -4.63 11.63 -8.38
N ILE A 147 -4.22 12.10 -7.19
CA ILE A 147 -4.66 13.40 -6.66
C ILE A 147 -4.22 14.54 -7.60
N LEU A 148 -2.99 14.51 -8.09
CA LEU A 148 -2.51 15.49 -9.07
C LEU A 148 -3.31 15.43 -10.38
N ALA A 149 -3.67 14.23 -10.84
CA ALA A 149 -4.51 14.05 -12.03
C ALA A 149 -5.90 14.68 -11.85
N ILE A 150 -6.55 14.42 -10.71
CA ILE A 150 -7.87 15.01 -10.37
C ILE A 150 -7.76 16.54 -10.30
N LYS A 151 -6.74 17.09 -9.62
CA LYS A 151 -6.56 18.54 -9.47
C LYS A 151 -6.22 19.26 -10.77
N SER A 152 -5.51 18.61 -11.69
CA SER A 152 -5.03 19.21 -12.93
C SER A 152 -5.83 18.84 -14.18
N GLY A 153 -6.74 17.87 -14.09
CA GLY A 153 -7.39 17.25 -15.26
C GLY A 153 -6.40 16.51 -16.18
N SER A 154 -5.20 16.14 -15.68
CA SER A 154 -4.13 15.61 -16.51
C SER A 154 -4.23 14.09 -16.68
N SER A 155 -4.50 13.63 -17.90
CA SER A 155 -4.47 12.21 -18.25
C SER A 155 -3.09 11.57 -18.06
N SER A 156 -1.99 12.34 -18.24
CA SER A 156 -0.62 11.85 -18.01
C SER A 156 -0.41 11.41 -16.55
N HIS A 157 -0.86 12.23 -15.59
CA HIS A 157 -0.81 11.87 -14.17
C HIS A 157 -1.70 10.66 -13.87
N MET A 158 -2.85 10.55 -14.55
CA MET A 158 -3.74 9.40 -14.43
C MET A 158 -3.08 8.09 -14.89
N PHE A 159 -2.38 8.10 -16.04
CA PHE A 159 -1.63 6.94 -16.53
C PHE A 159 -0.45 6.59 -15.61
N GLN A 160 0.23 7.59 -15.04
CA GLN A 160 1.29 7.35 -14.05
C GLN A 160 0.74 6.71 -12.78
N ALA A 161 -0.41 7.19 -12.27
CA ALA A 161 -1.08 6.59 -11.13
C ALA A 161 -1.42 5.11 -11.39
N LEU A 162 -2.04 4.82 -12.54
CA LEU A 162 -2.38 3.45 -12.94
C LEU A 162 -1.14 2.54 -13.07
N ARG A 163 -0.03 3.07 -13.60
CA ARG A 163 1.24 2.33 -13.65
C ARG A 163 1.72 1.96 -12.24
N PHE A 164 1.72 2.91 -11.31
CA PHE A 164 2.16 2.64 -9.94
C PHE A 164 1.24 1.66 -9.22
N TYR A 165 -0.08 1.76 -9.37
CA TYR A 165 -1.02 0.78 -8.80
C TYR A 165 -0.80 -0.63 -9.36
N ARG A 166 -0.50 -0.79 -10.64
CA ARG A 166 -0.16 -2.11 -11.22
C ARG A 166 1.12 -2.68 -10.63
N LEU A 167 2.17 -1.86 -10.46
CA LEU A 167 3.41 -2.30 -9.83
C LEU A 167 3.20 -2.66 -8.36
N ALA A 168 2.35 -1.92 -7.65
CA ALA A 168 1.95 -2.23 -6.28
C ALA A 168 1.25 -3.58 -6.21
N HIS A 169 0.31 -3.86 -7.12
CA HIS A 169 -0.40 -5.14 -7.18
C HIS A 169 0.57 -6.31 -7.36
N VAL A 170 1.48 -6.23 -8.34
CA VAL A 170 2.50 -7.26 -8.58
C VAL A 170 3.42 -7.47 -7.37
N SER A 171 3.74 -6.41 -6.63
CA SER A 171 4.53 -6.51 -5.40
C SER A 171 3.74 -7.25 -4.31
N LEU A 172 2.45 -6.94 -4.15
CA LEU A 172 1.60 -7.52 -3.11
C LEU A 172 1.26 -8.99 -3.38
N GLU A 173 1.13 -9.41 -4.63
CA GLU A 173 0.92 -10.82 -5.00
C GLU A 173 2.05 -11.76 -4.54
N GLN A 174 3.23 -11.22 -4.23
CA GLN A 174 4.39 -12.02 -3.80
C GLN A 174 4.38 -12.33 -2.30
N VAL A 175 3.49 -11.71 -1.52
CA VAL A 175 3.39 -11.92 -0.07
C VAL A 175 2.58 -13.19 0.17
N LYS A 176 3.19 -14.25 0.73
CA LYS A 176 2.53 -15.54 0.97
C LYS A 176 1.99 -15.65 2.39
N ASP A 177 2.81 -15.30 3.37
CA ASP A 177 2.45 -15.25 4.77
C ASP A 177 2.35 -13.79 5.24
N VAL A 178 1.13 -13.35 5.55
CA VAL A 178 0.89 -11.96 5.92
C VAL A 178 0.82 -11.85 7.43
N VAL A 179 1.81 -11.18 8.03
CA VAL A 179 1.83 -10.85 9.46
C VAL A 179 0.59 -10.03 9.88
N SER A 180 0.04 -9.22 8.97
CA SER A 180 -1.24 -8.53 9.14
C SER A 180 -2.10 -8.62 7.87
N MET A 181 -2.93 -9.67 7.81
CA MET A 181 -3.88 -9.88 6.70
C MET A 181 -4.77 -8.65 6.48
N GLU A 182 -5.23 -8.00 7.56
CA GLU A 182 -6.09 -6.82 7.52
C GLU A 182 -5.52 -5.69 6.65
N VAL A 183 -4.29 -5.27 6.96
CA VAL A 183 -3.62 -4.17 6.25
C VAL A 183 -3.42 -4.53 4.78
N HIS A 184 -3.11 -5.80 4.49
CA HIS A 184 -2.92 -6.28 3.13
C HIS A 184 -4.23 -6.26 2.32
N ILE A 185 -5.33 -6.72 2.91
CA ILE A 185 -6.67 -6.69 2.29
C ILE A 185 -7.10 -5.25 2.05
N LEU A 186 -6.95 -4.38 3.04
CA LEU A 186 -7.30 -2.97 2.93
C LEU A 186 -6.48 -2.26 1.84
N LEU A 187 -5.18 -2.54 1.78
CA LEU A 187 -4.29 -2.00 0.75
C LEU A 187 -4.70 -2.48 -0.66
N LEU A 188 -5.03 -3.76 -0.83
CA LEU A 188 -5.55 -4.29 -2.09
C LEU A 188 -6.89 -3.65 -2.46
N MET A 189 -7.81 -3.49 -1.51
CA MET A 189 -9.10 -2.84 -1.76
C MET A 189 -8.94 -1.37 -2.18
N GLY A 190 -8.11 -0.60 -1.48
CA GLY A 190 -7.81 0.78 -1.87
C GLY A 190 -7.17 0.86 -3.26
N LEU A 191 -6.26 -0.06 -3.58
CA LEU A 191 -5.60 -0.16 -4.88
C LEU A 191 -6.59 -0.46 -6.00
N ILE A 192 -7.41 -1.50 -5.85
CA ILE A 192 -8.37 -1.92 -6.87
C ILE A 192 -9.48 -0.87 -7.04
N ASN A 193 -9.92 -0.23 -5.95
CA ASN A 193 -10.85 0.90 -6.02
C ASN A 193 -10.29 2.06 -6.85
N ASN A 194 -9.05 2.46 -6.59
CA ASN A 194 -8.43 3.55 -7.32
C ASN A 194 -8.12 3.22 -8.78
N MET A 195 -7.79 1.95 -9.09
CA MET A 195 -7.72 1.48 -10.48
C MET A 195 -9.08 1.53 -11.17
N GLY A 196 -10.14 1.08 -10.49
CA GLY A 196 -11.52 1.14 -10.99
C GLY A 196 -11.96 2.56 -11.27
N HIS A 197 -11.66 3.50 -10.37
CA HIS A 197 -11.91 4.94 -10.55
C HIS A 197 -11.22 5.46 -11.82
N ILE A 198 -9.92 5.19 -12.00
CA ILE A 198 -9.19 5.60 -13.22
C ILE A 198 -9.83 4.99 -14.47
N HIS A 199 -10.16 3.71 -14.44
CA HIS A 199 -10.79 3.04 -15.57
C HIS A 199 -12.16 3.64 -15.91
N ALA A 200 -12.95 4.03 -14.90
CA ALA A 200 -14.21 4.74 -15.11
C ALA A 200 -13.97 6.09 -15.79
N CYS A 201 -13.02 6.90 -15.30
CA CYS A 201 -12.67 8.19 -15.91
C CYS A 201 -12.16 8.06 -17.36
N LEU A 202 -11.54 6.93 -17.70
CA LEU A 202 -11.04 6.63 -19.06
C LEU A 202 -12.06 5.86 -19.93
N PHE A 203 -13.29 5.65 -19.45
CA PHE A 203 -14.32 4.87 -20.13
C PHE A 203 -13.93 3.41 -20.46
N HIS A 204 -13.00 2.83 -19.69
CA HIS A 204 -12.53 1.45 -19.80
C HIS A 204 -13.49 0.49 -19.07
N ARG A 205 -14.69 0.32 -19.63
CA ARG A 205 -15.83 -0.35 -18.97
C ARG A 205 -15.52 -1.75 -18.43
N GLU A 206 -14.86 -2.59 -19.22
CA GLU A 206 -14.56 -3.98 -18.81
C GLU A 206 -13.62 -4.01 -17.59
N GLN A 207 -12.62 -3.13 -17.58
CA GLN A 207 -11.66 -3.03 -16.49
C GLN A 207 -12.31 -2.44 -15.24
N THR A 208 -13.16 -1.42 -15.40
CA THR A 208 -13.97 -0.87 -14.30
C THR A 208 -14.85 -1.96 -13.66
N GLN A 209 -15.57 -2.72 -14.49
CA GLN A 209 -16.43 -3.80 -14.01
C GLN A 209 -15.63 -4.89 -13.27
N SER A 210 -14.48 -5.29 -13.81
CA SER A 210 -13.58 -6.25 -13.16
C SER A 210 -13.12 -5.78 -11.78
N CYS A 211 -12.80 -4.48 -11.63
CA CYS A 211 -12.44 -3.89 -10.34
C CYS A 211 -13.63 -3.94 -9.36
N ILE A 212 -14.84 -3.55 -9.81
CA ILE A 212 -16.07 -3.59 -9.00
C ILE A 212 -16.38 -5.02 -8.53
N ASP A 213 -16.30 -6.00 -9.43
CA ASP A 213 -16.59 -7.40 -9.11
C ASP A 213 -15.57 -7.99 -8.13
N TRP A 214 -14.31 -7.57 -8.23
CA TRP A 214 -13.30 -7.92 -7.23
C TRP A 214 -13.61 -7.28 -5.86
N LEU A 215 -13.93 -5.99 -5.83
CA LEU A 215 -14.25 -5.27 -4.58
C LEU A 215 -15.50 -5.82 -3.89
N ARG A 216 -16.56 -6.14 -4.64
CA ARG A 216 -17.77 -6.79 -4.09
C ARG A 216 -17.44 -8.13 -3.44
N ARG A 217 -16.60 -8.95 -4.08
CA ARG A 217 -16.13 -10.21 -3.49
C ARG A 217 -15.30 -9.99 -2.23
N ALA A 218 -14.43 -8.97 -2.22
CA ALA A 218 -13.60 -8.64 -1.06
C ALA A 218 -14.45 -8.19 0.14
N VAL A 219 -15.42 -7.29 -0.05
CA VAL A 219 -16.31 -6.80 1.02
C VAL A 219 -17.15 -7.92 1.63
N ILE A 220 -17.67 -8.86 0.82
CA ILE A 220 -18.53 -9.96 1.31
C ILE A 220 -17.70 -11.09 1.96
N SER A 221 -16.39 -11.15 1.71
CA SER A 221 -15.54 -12.21 2.24
C SER A 221 -15.35 -12.10 3.77
N LYS A 222 -15.00 -13.22 4.42
CA LYS A 222 -14.67 -13.22 5.87
C LYS A 222 -13.51 -12.27 6.20
N GLN A 223 -12.63 -12.05 5.23
CA GLN A 223 -11.51 -11.13 5.28
C GLN A 223 -11.95 -9.65 5.35
N GLY A 224 -13.10 -9.31 4.77
CA GLY A 224 -13.68 -7.96 4.86
C GLY A 224 -14.14 -7.58 6.28
N ALA A 225 -14.45 -8.57 7.12
CA ALA A 225 -14.86 -8.35 8.51
C ALA A 225 -13.69 -7.89 9.42
N VAL A 226 -12.45 -7.94 8.92
CA VAL A 226 -11.26 -7.50 9.66
C VAL A 226 -11.02 -6.00 9.51
N LEU A 227 -11.67 -5.35 8.53
CA LEU A 227 -11.49 -3.91 8.30
C LEU A 227 -12.03 -3.08 9.46
N ASP A 228 -11.38 -1.93 9.70
CA ASP A 228 -11.97 -0.88 10.52
C ASP A 228 -13.34 -0.46 9.98
N VAL A 229 -14.23 -0.05 10.89
CA VAL A 229 -15.61 0.34 10.58
C VAL A 229 -15.64 1.44 9.52
N VAL A 230 -14.72 2.41 9.59
CA VAL A 230 -14.73 3.55 8.67
C VAL A 230 -14.36 3.12 7.24
N ASP A 231 -13.38 2.24 7.10
CA ASP A 231 -13.00 1.71 5.78
C ASP A 231 -14.05 0.76 5.22
N HIS A 232 -14.59 -0.13 6.07
CA HIS A 232 -15.69 -1.01 5.68
C HIS A 232 -16.90 -0.20 5.17
N ASP A 233 -17.30 0.85 5.90
CA ASP A 233 -18.43 1.70 5.53
C ASP A 233 -18.18 2.46 4.23
N PHE A 234 -16.94 2.94 4.00
CA PHE A 234 -16.56 3.54 2.72
C PHE A 234 -16.78 2.58 1.56
N PHE A 235 -16.20 1.37 1.62
CA PHE A 235 -16.32 0.41 0.51
C PHE A 235 -17.73 -0.12 0.35
N TYR A 236 -18.43 -0.39 1.44
CA TYR A 236 -19.81 -0.88 1.39
C TYR A 236 -20.74 0.16 0.76
N SER A 237 -20.69 1.41 1.21
CA SER A 237 -21.54 2.50 0.69
C SER A 237 -21.21 2.82 -0.76
N ASN A 238 -19.93 2.82 -1.13
CA ASN A 238 -19.46 3.06 -2.50
C ASN A 238 -19.96 1.98 -3.48
N LEU A 239 -20.08 0.73 -3.04
CA LEU A 239 -20.50 -0.39 -3.90
C LEU A 239 -22.01 -0.61 -3.93
N GLN A 240 -22.74 -0.25 -2.85
CA GLN A 240 -24.18 -0.47 -2.74
C GLN A 240 -24.99 0.42 -3.69
N SER A 241 -24.48 1.63 -3.98
CA SER A 241 -25.10 2.55 -4.93
C SER A 241 -25.01 2.08 -6.39
N LEU A 242 -24.16 1.09 -6.67
CA LEU A 242 -23.88 0.64 -8.03
C LEU A 242 -24.82 -0.48 -8.46
N PRO A 243 -25.59 -0.30 -9.54
CA PRO A 243 -26.38 -1.39 -10.10
C PRO A 243 -25.49 -2.60 -10.41
N SER A 244 -26.01 -3.80 -10.16
CA SER A 244 -25.31 -5.05 -10.50
C SER A 244 -25.04 -5.16 -12.00
N ASP A 245 -25.91 -4.54 -12.81
CA ASP A 245 -25.86 -4.52 -14.26
C ASP A 245 -25.61 -3.09 -14.79
N LEU A 246 -24.55 -2.42 -14.32
CA LEU A 246 -24.25 -1.02 -14.65
C LEU A 246 -24.21 -0.71 -16.15
N TYR A 247 -24.08 -1.74 -17.00
CA TYR A 247 -24.02 -1.63 -18.45
C TYR A 247 -24.94 -2.59 -19.22
N LYS A 248 -25.99 -3.18 -18.62
CA LYS A 248 -27.08 -3.75 -19.43
C LYS A 248 -27.91 -2.61 -20.02
N PHE A 249 -27.36 -1.96 -21.04
CA PHE A 249 -28.18 -1.11 -21.89
C PHE A 249 -29.23 -1.98 -22.56
N ALA A 250 -30.47 -1.49 -22.58
CA ALA A 250 -31.52 -2.09 -23.39
C ALA A 250 -31.01 -2.21 -24.84
N PRO A 251 -31.23 -3.34 -25.53
CA PRO A 251 -30.85 -3.47 -26.93
C PRO A 251 -31.45 -2.28 -27.71
N ALA A 252 -30.61 -1.60 -28.49
CA ALA A 252 -31.08 -0.52 -29.35
C ALA A 252 -32.14 -1.10 -30.31
N ALA A 253 -33.35 -0.55 -30.25
CA ALA A 253 -34.46 -0.90 -31.12
C ALA A 253 -34.34 -0.22 -32.48
#